data_AF-A0A3D3Z357-F1
#
_entry.id   AF-A0A3D3Z357-F1
#
_cell.length_a   1.000
_cell.length_b   1.000
_cell.length_c   1.000
_cell.angle_alpha   90.00
_cell.angle_beta   90.00
_cell.angle_gamma   90.00
#
_symmetry.space_group_name_H-M   'P 1'
#
loop_
_entity.id
_entity.type
_entity.pdbx_description
1 polymer ?
#
loop_
_entity_poly.entity_id
_entity_poly.type
_entity_poly.pdbx_seq_one_letter_code
_entity_poly.pdbx_strand_id
1 'polypeptide(L)'
;MRSSLNSRRVRLARKIGSIIDEAARSGVDSREQEPAISGRIAGVLQQALKGRTFAGFGLDVVTYQLPSSGRGALEKAVGADLYIGVKLSNIDTYNEGGWEKGLLIQSKKEKDAARSSASDEGILMQCKNMLKRTSKGAYVWVYTSDGVKCVSADAVVSFPNEGAGDLISKNPAHLFRDVLACEAGDRNLVNPEIFVSAQALGQFAEGLRVPSALAISLWDLEK
;
A
#
# COMPACT_ATOMS: atom_id res chain seq x y z
N MET A 1 -1.47 0.44 -30.41
CA MET A 1 -2.39 0.25 -29.25
C MET A 1 -1.67 0.11 -27.90
N ARG A 2 -0.70 -0.81 -27.73
CA ARG A 2 0.02 -1.02 -26.44
C ARG A 2 0.76 0.22 -25.88
N SER A 3 1.36 1.03 -26.75
CA SER A 3 2.06 2.28 -26.36
C SER A 3 1.13 3.32 -25.72
N SER A 4 -0.12 3.43 -26.18
CA SER A 4 -1.12 4.36 -25.62
C SER A 4 -1.59 3.94 -24.22
N LEU A 5 -1.83 2.65 -23.99
CA LEU A 5 -2.23 2.12 -22.68
C LEU A 5 -1.14 2.36 -21.62
N ASN A 6 0.12 2.10 -21.96
CA ASN A 6 1.24 2.32 -21.05
C ASN A 6 1.38 3.81 -20.67
N SER A 7 1.28 4.70 -21.67
CA SER A 7 1.30 6.15 -21.45
C SER A 7 0.19 6.62 -20.50
N ARG A 8 -1.01 6.04 -20.59
CA ARG A 8 -2.13 6.33 -19.69
C ARG A 8 -1.87 5.87 -18.25
N ARG A 9 -1.35 4.66 -18.07
CA ARG A 9 -0.96 4.13 -16.75
C ARG A 9 0.14 4.96 -16.10
N VAL A 10 1.13 5.42 -16.88
CA VAL A 10 2.19 6.32 -16.38
C VAL A 10 1.62 7.65 -15.90
N ARG A 11 0.66 8.25 -16.63
CA ARG A 11 -0.02 9.48 -16.17
C ARG A 11 -0.80 9.25 -14.88
N LEU A 12 -1.51 8.13 -14.78
CA LEU A 12 -2.26 7.79 -13.56
C LEU A 12 -1.32 7.60 -12.37
N ALA A 13 -0.23 6.84 -12.56
CA ALA A 13 0.79 6.63 -11.54
C ALA A 13 1.40 7.95 -11.04
N ARG A 14 1.73 8.88 -11.95
CA ARG A 14 2.21 10.22 -11.58
C ARG A 14 1.18 11.02 -10.78
N LYS A 15 -0.10 10.93 -11.15
CA LYS A 15 -1.16 11.61 -10.40
C LYS A 15 -1.27 11.05 -8.99
N ILE A 16 -1.30 9.72 -8.84
CA ILE A 16 -1.31 9.06 -7.52
C ILE A 16 -0.08 9.48 -6.71
N GLY A 17 1.10 9.43 -7.32
CA GLY A 17 2.34 9.79 -6.63
C GLY A 17 2.37 11.24 -6.16
N SER A 18 1.90 12.18 -7.00
CA SER A 18 1.82 13.59 -6.60
C SER A 18 0.90 13.83 -5.40
N ILE A 19 -0.23 13.10 -5.31
CA ILE A 19 -1.16 13.20 -4.18
C ILE A 19 -0.48 12.73 -2.88
N ILE A 20 0.27 11.61 -2.96
CA ILE A 20 0.99 11.04 -1.82
C ILE A 20 2.10 11.99 -1.37
N ASP A 21 2.94 12.46 -2.29
CA ASP A 21 4.08 13.32 -1.97
C ASP A 21 3.63 14.68 -1.43
N GLU A 22 2.55 15.26 -1.95
CA GLU A 22 2.00 16.52 -1.43
C GLU A 22 1.46 16.36 0.01
N ALA A 23 0.69 15.31 0.27
CA ALA A 23 0.16 15.03 1.61
C ALA A 23 1.27 14.69 2.62
N ALA A 24 2.30 13.95 2.19
CA ALA A 24 3.45 13.63 3.02
C ALA A 24 4.25 14.88 3.40
N ARG A 25 4.61 15.71 2.41
CA ARG A 25 5.37 16.95 2.64
C ARG A 25 4.67 17.90 3.59
N SER A 26 3.37 18.13 3.37
CA SER A 26 2.55 18.94 4.27
C SER A 26 2.61 18.47 5.73
N GLY A 27 2.64 17.14 5.96
CA GLY A 27 2.73 16.57 7.30
C GLY A 27 4.13 16.65 7.92
N VAL A 28 5.16 16.46 7.10
CA VAL A 28 6.57 16.64 7.52
C VAL A 28 6.81 18.10 7.93
N ASP A 29 6.39 19.06 7.10
CA ASP A 29 6.53 20.50 7.36
C ASP A 29 5.78 20.92 8.64
N SER A 30 4.61 20.31 8.86
CA SER A 30 3.80 20.53 10.06
C SER A 30 4.30 19.76 11.30
N ARG A 31 5.43 19.04 11.19
CA ARG A 31 6.06 18.24 12.25
C ARG A 31 5.15 17.18 12.87
N GLU A 32 4.21 16.67 12.09
CA GLU A 32 3.24 15.67 12.55
C GLU A 32 3.86 14.31 12.77
N GLN A 33 3.25 13.48 13.62
CA GLN A 33 3.70 12.11 13.84
C GLN A 33 3.31 11.18 12.69
N GLU A 34 4.07 10.08 12.52
CA GLU A 34 3.88 9.11 11.43
C GLU A 34 2.41 8.69 11.21
N PRO A 35 1.61 8.35 12.26
CA PRO A 35 0.23 7.95 12.07
C PRO A 35 -0.68 9.05 11.49
N ALA A 36 -0.40 10.32 11.82
CA ALA A 36 -1.15 11.45 11.30
C ALA A 36 -0.85 11.70 9.82
N ILE A 37 0.43 11.57 9.42
CA ILE A 37 0.84 11.67 8.02
C ILE A 37 0.19 10.55 7.20
N SER A 38 0.29 9.29 7.66
CA SER A 38 -0.32 8.14 6.99
C SER A 38 -1.85 8.28 6.89
N GLY A 39 -2.49 8.84 7.92
CA GLY A 39 -3.93 9.09 7.95
C GLY A 39 -4.37 10.18 6.97
N ARG A 40 -3.58 11.26 6.86
CA ARG A 40 -3.80 12.27 5.82
C ARG A 40 -3.69 11.65 4.43
N ILE A 41 -2.60 10.91 4.15
CA ILE A 41 -2.39 10.27 2.85
C ILE A 41 -3.58 9.35 2.51
N ALA A 42 -4.01 8.53 3.47
CA ALA A 42 -5.18 7.66 3.34
C ALA A 42 -6.45 8.45 2.98
N GLY A 43 -6.72 9.55 3.70
CA GLY A 43 -7.86 10.42 3.45
C GLY A 43 -7.84 11.04 2.05
N VAL A 44 -6.72 11.67 1.66
CA VAL A 44 -6.62 12.35 0.36
C VAL A 44 -6.63 11.36 -0.82
N LEU A 45 -6.03 10.18 -0.67
CA LEU A 45 -6.05 9.14 -1.71
C LEU A 45 -7.47 8.65 -1.97
N GLN A 46 -8.20 8.30 -0.91
CA GLN A 46 -9.60 7.87 -1.06
C GLN A 46 -10.46 8.98 -1.66
N GLN A 47 -10.34 10.22 -1.17
CA GLN A 47 -11.13 11.34 -1.68
C GLN A 47 -10.83 11.65 -3.15
N ALA A 48 -9.56 11.60 -3.55
CA ALA A 48 -9.13 11.94 -4.90
C ALA A 48 -9.44 10.85 -5.93
N LEU A 49 -9.52 9.58 -5.52
CA LEU A 49 -9.54 8.45 -6.45
C LEU A 49 -10.81 7.60 -6.38
N LYS A 50 -11.55 7.56 -5.26
CA LYS A 50 -12.75 6.70 -5.14
C LYS A 50 -13.82 7.05 -6.17
N GLY A 51 -14.26 6.05 -6.93
CA GLY A 51 -15.26 6.14 -7.98
C GLY A 51 -14.86 7.05 -9.15
N ARG A 52 -13.57 7.39 -9.28
CA ARG A 52 -13.11 8.32 -10.32
C ARG A 52 -12.66 7.57 -11.56
N THR A 53 -12.91 8.20 -12.70
CA THR A 53 -12.38 7.77 -13.98
C THR A 53 -11.16 8.62 -14.34
N PHE A 54 -10.09 7.97 -14.78
CA PHE A 54 -8.88 8.64 -15.22
C PHE A 54 -8.33 7.99 -16.47
N ALA A 55 -8.26 8.76 -17.56
CA ALA A 55 -7.75 8.29 -18.84
C ALA A 55 -8.41 6.98 -19.33
N GLY A 56 -9.74 6.82 -19.15
CA GLY A 56 -10.47 5.60 -19.57
C GLY A 56 -10.33 4.40 -18.62
N PHE A 57 -9.68 4.58 -17.47
CA PHE A 57 -9.71 3.61 -16.37
C PHE A 57 -10.67 4.08 -15.29
N GLY A 58 -11.48 3.17 -14.75
CA GLY A 58 -12.07 3.34 -13.43
C GLY A 58 -11.02 2.96 -12.39
N LEU A 59 -10.79 3.84 -11.43
CA LEU A 59 -9.91 3.55 -10.31
C LEU A 59 -10.73 3.66 -9.02
N ASP A 60 -10.59 2.66 -8.16
CA ASP A 60 -11.09 2.70 -6.79
C ASP A 60 -9.94 2.40 -5.85
N VAL A 61 -9.87 3.20 -4.78
CA VAL A 61 -8.89 3.03 -3.71
C VAL A 61 -9.64 3.01 -2.39
N VAL A 62 -9.34 1.98 -1.60
CA VAL A 62 -9.72 1.93 -0.19
C VAL A 62 -8.47 1.92 0.66
N THR A 63 -8.54 2.52 1.83
CA THR A 63 -7.44 2.54 2.77
C THR A 63 -7.94 2.23 4.16
N TYR A 64 -7.15 1.50 4.93
CA TYR A 64 -7.47 1.17 6.31
C TYR A 64 -6.23 1.37 7.18
N GLN A 65 -6.32 2.26 8.17
CA GLN A 65 -5.26 2.41 9.16
C GLN A 65 -5.36 1.29 10.17
N LEU A 66 -4.27 0.54 10.35
CA LEU A 66 -4.24 -0.56 11.29
C LEU A 66 -4.07 0.02 12.70
N PRO A 67 -4.98 -0.29 13.63
CA PRO A 67 -4.88 0.21 15.00
C PRO A 67 -3.63 -0.33 15.70
N SER A 68 -2.91 0.57 16.35
CA SER A 68 -1.66 0.30 17.07
C SER A 68 -1.87 -0.21 18.50
N SER A 69 -3.04 0.06 19.09
CA SER A 69 -3.36 -0.22 20.49
C SER A 69 -4.83 -0.62 20.70
N GLY A 70 -5.11 -1.19 21.87
CA GLY A 70 -6.45 -1.66 22.26
C GLY A 70 -6.73 -3.12 21.92
N ARG A 71 -7.96 -3.56 22.19
CA ARG A 71 -8.39 -4.98 22.07
C ARG A 71 -8.32 -5.52 20.63
N GLY A 72 -8.25 -4.63 19.64
CA GLY A 72 -8.09 -4.94 18.22
C GLY A 72 -6.77 -4.46 17.63
N ALA A 73 -5.68 -4.34 18.40
CA ALA A 73 -4.39 -3.91 17.86
C ALA A 73 -3.91 -4.87 16.75
N LEU A 74 -3.86 -4.37 15.51
CA LEU A 74 -3.47 -5.13 14.32
C LEU A 74 -2.06 -4.79 13.86
N GLU A 75 -1.59 -3.56 14.11
CA GLU A 75 -0.30 -3.07 13.60
C GLU A 75 0.87 -4.00 13.98
N LYS A 76 0.96 -4.42 15.25
CA LYS A 76 2.04 -5.32 15.70
C LYS A 76 1.96 -6.71 15.07
N ALA A 77 0.75 -7.23 14.86
CA ALA A 77 0.54 -8.56 14.29
C ALA A 77 0.82 -8.58 12.78
N VAL A 78 0.41 -7.52 12.08
CA VAL A 78 0.54 -7.37 10.63
C VAL A 78 1.91 -6.85 10.23
N GLY A 79 2.48 -5.95 11.05
CA GLY A 79 3.71 -5.23 10.77
C GLY A 79 3.53 -4.01 9.85
N ALA A 80 2.31 -3.47 9.76
CA ALA A 80 1.97 -2.37 8.86
C ALA A 80 1.08 -1.36 9.58
N ASP A 81 1.26 -0.08 9.28
CA ASP A 81 0.41 1.01 9.77
C ASP A 81 -0.81 1.22 8.86
N LEU A 82 -0.66 0.92 7.57
CA LEU A 82 -1.65 1.23 6.55
C LEU A 82 -1.82 0.07 5.56
N TYR A 83 -3.07 -0.32 5.35
CA TYR A 83 -3.48 -1.14 4.21
C TYR A 83 -4.03 -0.27 3.09
N ILE A 84 -3.68 -0.58 1.84
CA ILE A 84 -4.22 0.08 0.64
C ILE A 84 -4.74 -0.99 -0.31
N GLY A 85 -6.04 -0.97 -0.59
CA GLY A 85 -6.68 -1.75 -1.65
C GLY A 85 -6.83 -0.89 -2.91
N VAL A 86 -6.42 -1.42 -4.05
CA VAL A 86 -6.51 -0.75 -5.36
C VAL A 86 -7.27 -1.63 -6.33
N LYS A 87 -8.32 -1.07 -6.94
CA LYS A 87 -9.10 -1.70 -8.00
C LYS A 87 -9.01 -0.87 -9.27
N LEU A 88 -8.58 -1.50 -10.36
CA LEU A 88 -8.55 -0.92 -11.68
C LEU A 88 -9.60 -1.61 -12.54
N SER A 89 -10.54 -0.84 -13.09
CA SER A 89 -11.55 -1.28 -14.04
C SER A 89 -11.23 -0.69 -15.40
N ASN A 90 -11.20 -1.51 -16.47
CA ASN A 90 -11.03 -0.99 -17.82
C ASN A 90 -12.40 -0.60 -18.37
N ILE A 91 -12.65 0.70 -18.55
CA ILE A 91 -13.95 1.21 -19.00
C ILE A 91 -14.06 1.13 -20.54
N ASP A 92 -12.91 1.17 -21.24
CA ASP A 92 -12.87 1.24 -22.70
C ASP A 92 -12.94 -0.13 -23.41
N THR A 93 -12.94 -1.25 -22.68
CA THR A 93 -13.04 -2.59 -23.27
C THR A 93 -14.08 -3.41 -22.53
N TYR A 94 -15.14 -3.83 -23.25
CA TYR A 94 -16.20 -4.71 -22.77
C TYR A 94 -15.72 -6.10 -22.27
N ASN A 95 -14.43 -6.45 -22.42
CA ASN A 95 -13.84 -7.70 -21.96
C ASN A 95 -12.80 -7.49 -20.84
N GLU A 96 -13.10 -8.00 -19.64
CA GLU A 96 -12.23 -8.72 -18.67
C GLU A 96 -10.81 -8.19 -18.35
N GLY A 97 -10.55 -6.88 -18.42
CA GLY A 97 -9.21 -6.31 -18.20
C GLY A 97 -8.88 -5.79 -16.79
N GLY A 98 -9.82 -5.90 -15.85
CA GLY A 98 -9.69 -5.33 -14.51
C GLY A 98 -8.81 -6.16 -13.57
N TRP A 99 -8.32 -5.55 -12.51
CA TRP A 99 -7.65 -6.27 -11.42
C TRP A 99 -7.77 -5.52 -10.11
N GLU A 100 -7.58 -6.26 -9.03
CA GLU A 100 -7.61 -5.76 -7.66
C GLU A 100 -6.36 -6.24 -6.94
N LYS A 101 -5.75 -5.38 -6.12
CA LYS A 101 -4.56 -5.71 -5.33
C LYS A 101 -4.54 -4.98 -4.01
N GLY A 102 -3.93 -5.61 -3.01
CA GLY A 102 -3.57 -4.98 -1.76
C GLY A 102 -2.10 -4.60 -1.67
N LEU A 103 -1.84 -3.64 -0.78
CA LEU A 103 -0.53 -3.26 -0.28
C LEU A 103 -0.57 -3.16 1.25
N LEU A 104 0.50 -3.61 1.91
CA LEU A 104 0.81 -3.35 3.30
C LEU A 104 1.94 -2.33 3.36
N ILE A 105 1.70 -1.24 4.09
CA ILE A 105 2.63 -0.12 4.21
C ILE A 105 2.99 0.06 5.68
N GLN A 106 4.27 -0.09 6.01
CA GLN A 106 4.84 0.44 7.24
C GLN A 106 5.38 1.84 6.95
N SER A 107 5.23 2.77 7.88
CA SER A 107 5.61 4.16 7.72
C SER A 107 6.72 4.51 8.71
N LYS A 108 7.70 5.29 8.24
CA LYS A 108 8.77 5.85 9.07
C LYS A 108 9.11 7.27 8.64
N LYS A 109 9.53 8.12 9.57
CA LYS A 109 10.22 9.37 9.21
C LYS A 109 11.68 9.07 8.87
N GLU A 110 12.28 9.89 8.02
CA GLU A 110 13.68 9.73 7.58
C GLU A 110 14.66 9.52 8.75
N LYS A 111 14.58 10.35 9.78
CA LYS A 111 15.44 10.24 10.98
C LYS A 111 15.32 8.89 11.72
N ASP A 112 14.15 8.27 11.62
CA ASP A 112 13.80 7.02 12.31
C ASP A 112 14.02 5.80 11.40
N ALA A 113 14.22 6.03 10.10
CA ALA A 113 14.54 5.02 9.08
C ALA A 113 16.04 4.90 8.78
N ALA A 114 16.87 5.87 9.20
CA ALA A 114 18.30 5.94 8.88
C ALA A 114 19.23 5.33 9.96
N ARG A 115 18.68 4.69 11.01
CA ARG A 115 19.47 4.26 12.17
C ARG A 115 19.42 2.74 12.35
N SER A 116 20.57 2.07 12.15
CA SER A 116 20.86 0.67 12.55
C SER A 116 20.86 0.43 14.07
N SER A 117 19.87 0.96 14.78
CA SER A 117 19.72 0.86 16.23
C SER A 117 18.60 -0.12 16.59
N ALA A 118 18.33 -0.37 17.87
CA ALA A 118 17.24 -1.26 18.32
C ALA A 118 15.84 -0.94 17.71
N SER A 119 15.64 0.25 17.12
CA SER A 119 14.47 0.59 16.29
C SER A 119 14.38 -0.23 15.00
N ASP A 120 15.51 -0.64 14.42
CA ASP A 120 15.59 -1.43 13.19
C ASP A 120 15.27 -2.90 13.44
N GLU A 121 15.49 -3.43 14.64
CA GLU A 121 14.90 -4.73 15.01
C GLU A 121 13.36 -4.67 14.94
N GLY A 122 12.78 -3.52 15.29
CA GLY A 122 11.35 -3.23 15.16
C GLY A 122 10.90 -3.23 13.70
N ILE A 123 11.52 -2.43 12.85
CA ILE A 123 11.18 -2.32 11.41
C ILE A 123 11.43 -3.65 10.69
N LEU A 124 12.53 -4.33 11.00
CA LEU A 124 12.86 -5.64 10.43
C LEU A 124 11.78 -6.67 10.80
N MET A 125 11.34 -6.70 12.06
CA MET A 125 10.27 -7.58 12.50
C MET A 125 8.92 -7.22 11.84
N GLN A 126 8.61 -5.93 11.72
CA GLN A 126 7.43 -5.43 11.02
C GLN A 126 7.46 -5.89 9.54
N CYS A 127 8.58 -5.72 8.84
CA CYS A 127 8.76 -6.19 7.47
C CYS A 127 8.61 -7.70 7.35
N LYS A 128 9.22 -8.48 8.24
CA LYS A 128 9.04 -9.94 8.30
C LYS A 128 7.57 -10.32 8.50
N ASN A 129 6.83 -9.58 9.33
CA ASN A 129 5.41 -9.82 9.54
C ASN A 129 4.56 -9.48 8.30
N MET A 130 4.86 -8.39 7.60
CA MET A 130 4.19 -8.09 6.33
C MET A 130 4.47 -9.18 5.28
N LEU A 131 5.72 -9.65 5.19
CA LEU A 131 6.14 -10.66 4.22
C LEU A 131 5.48 -12.03 4.45
N LYS A 132 5.06 -12.33 5.68
CA LYS A 132 4.23 -13.53 5.97
C LYS A 132 2.84 -13.49 5.32
N ARG A 133 2.41 -12.33 4.81
CA ARG A 133 1.10 -12.13 4.14
C ARG A 133 1.23 -11.90 2.66
N THR A 134 2.33 -11.29 2.22
CA THR A 134 2.54 -10.97 0.82
C THR A 134 4.02 -10.85 0.49
N SER A 135 4.43 -11.42 -0.64
CA SER A 135 5.79 -11.27 -1.18
C SER A 135 5.94 -10.07 -2.13
N LYS A 136 4.84 -9.48 -2.59
CA LYS A 136 4.84 -8.40 -3.62
C LYS A 136 4.07 -7.14 -3.21
N GLY A 137 3.38 -7.17 -2.08
CA GLY A 137 2.55 -6.08 -1.58
C GLY A 137 3.11 -5.35 -0.37
N ALA A 138 4.29 -5.68 0.14
CA ALA A 138 4.82 -5.13 1.39
C ALA A 138 5.90 -4.06 1.18
N TYR A 139 5.69 -2.87 1.73
CA TYR A 139 6.59 -1.72 1.56
C TYR A 139 6.77 -0.92 2.85
N VAL A 140 7.91 -0.26 2.97
CA VAL A 140 8.18 0.80 3.95
C VAL A 140 8.13 2.13 3.22
N TRP A 141 7.31 3.06 3.71
CA TRP A 141 7.28 4.45 3.29
C TRP A 141 8.10 5.29 4.26
N VAL A 142 9.16 5.90 3.74
CA VAL A 142 10.01 6.83 4.47
C VAL A 142 9.60 8.25 4.10
N TYR A 143 9.08 8.99 5.07
CA TYR A 143 8.66 10.38 4.93
C TYR A 143 9.87 11.31 5.06
N THR A 144 10.09 12.09 4.01
CA THR A 144 11.18 13.06 3.87
C THR A 144 10.59 14.43 3.53
N SER A 145 11.41 15.48 3.62
CA SER A 145 11.00 16.82 3.18
C SER A 145 10.76 16.91 1.66
N ASP A 146 11.32 15.99 0.88
CA ASP A 146 11.15 15.94 -0.58
C ASP A 146 9.95 15.11 -1.03
N GLY A 147 9.29 14.38 -0.10
CA GLY A 147 8.20 13.46 -0.39
C GLY A 147 8.41 12.09 0.26
N VAL A 148 7.90 11.04 -0.38
CA VAL A 148 7.97 9.67 0.15
C VAL A 148 9.01 8.86 -0.61
N LYS A 149 9.86 8.14 0.12
CA LYS A 149 10.68 7.05 -0.42
C LYS A 149 9.98 5.72 -0.12
N CYS A 150 9.73 4.91 -1.13
CA CYS A 150 9.09 3.59 -1.02
C CYS A 150 10.15 2.49 -1.17
N VAL A 151 10.37 1.72 -0.11
CA VAL A 151 11.33 0.61 -0.06
C VAL A 151 10.55 -0.70 0.08
N SER A 152 10.93 -1.76 -0.63
CA SER A 152 10.28 -3.06 -0.43
C SER A 152 10.65 -3.65 0.92
N ALA A 153 9.69 -4.27 1.60
CA ALA A 153 9.96 -4.97 2.86
C ALA A 153 11.02 -6.09 2.69
N ASP A 154 11.05 -6.71 1.51
CA ASP A 154 12.06 -7.72 1.13
C ASP A 154 13.49 -7.16 1.11
N ALA A 155 13.68 -5.93 0.61
CA ALA A 155 14.98 -5.28 0.64
C ALA A 155 15.43 -4.99 2.07
N VAL A 156 14.53 -4.50 2.93
CA VAL A 156 14.82 -4.27 4.36
C VAL A 156 15.23 -5.57 5.06
N VAL A 157 14.56 -6.68 4.76
CA VAL A 157 14.89 -7.98 5.36
C VAL A 157 16.21 -8.56 4.82
N SER A 158 16.51 -8.31 3.55
CA SER A 158 17.73 -8.78 2.89
C SER A 158 18.98 -8.02 3.32
N PHE A 159 18.83 -6.77 3.74
CA PHE A 159 19.93 -5.89 4.16
C PHE A 159 19.68 -5.35 5.58
N PRO A 160 19.64 -6.21 6.60
CA PRO A 160 19.21 -5.84 7.96
C PRO A 160 20.16 -4.90 8.71
N ASN A 161 21.37 -4.68 8.18
CA ASN A 161 22.35 -3.75 8.75
C ASN A 161 22.27 -2.35 8.13
N GLU A 162 21.47 -2.18 7.08
CA GLU A 162 21.26 -0.90 6.41
C GLU A 162 19.93 -0.29 6.87
N GLY A 163 19.93 1.01 7.15
CA GLY A 163 18.70 1.72 7.45
C GLY A 163 17.76 1.70 6.24
N ALA A 164 16.45 1.54 6.47
CA ALA A 164 15.46 1.60 5.40
C ALA A 164 15.53 2.93 4.60
N GLY A 165 15.99 4.02 5.21
CA GLY A 165 16.21 5.31 4.52
C GLY A 165 17.34 5.30 3.49
N ASP A 166 18.30 4.39 3.62
CA ASP A 166 19.54 4.31 2.83
C ASP A 166 19.44 3.27 1.70
N LEU A 167 18.44 2.38 1.76
CA LEU A 167 18.18 1.39 0.72
C LEU A 167 17.67 2.02 -0.58
N ILE A 168 17.90 1.30 -1.68
CA ILE A 168 17.36 1.67 -2.99
C ILE A 168 15.84 1.76 -2.88
N SER A 169 15.34 2.97 -3.13
CA SER A 169 13.93 3.31 -3.00
C SER A 169 13.34 3.76 -4.33
N LYS A 170 12.02 3.65 -4.44
CA LYS A 170 11.21 4.22 -5.50
C LYS A 170 10.44 5.41 -4.94
N ASN A 171 10.11 6.40 -5.75
CA ASN A 171 9.06 7.34 -5.35
C ASN A 171 7.67 6.69 -5.53
N PRO A 172 6.59 7.28 -4.98
CA PRO A 172 5.25 6.72 -5.08
C PRO A 172 4.77 6.58 -6.52
N ALA A 173 5.13 7.52 -7.41
CA ALA A 173 4.77 7.41 -8.82
C ALA A 173 5.36 6.16 -9.49
N HIS A 174 6.60 5.80 -9.17
CA HIS A 174 7.22 4.57 -9.65
C HIS A 174 6.58 3.32 -9.02
N LEU A 175 6.34 3.32 -7.71
CA LEU A 175 5.64 2.21 -7.06
C LEU A 175 4.26 1.96 -7.69
N PHE A 176 3.44 3.00 -7.83
CA PHE A 176 2.10 2.84 -8.39
C PHE A 176 2.11 2.56 -9.89
N ARG A 177 3.15 2.95 -10.63
CA ARG A 177 3.34 2.48 -12.02
C ARG A 177 3.47 0.96 -12.04
N ASP A 178 4.29 0.40 -11.16
CA ASP A 178 4.55 -1.05 -11.09
C ASP A 178 3.29 -1.79 -10.59
N VAL A 179 2.53 -1.20 -9.66
CA VAL A 179 1.21 -1.70 -9.25
C VAL A 179 0.26 -1.71 -10.45
N LEU A 180 0.19 -0.63 -11.23
CA LEU A 180 -0.65 -0.56 -12.42
C LEU A 180 -0.19 -1.48 -13.56
N ALA A 181 1.09 -1.86 -13.57
CA ALA A 181 1.70 -2.78 -14.54
C ALA A 181 1.58 -4.25 -14.13
N CYS A 182 1.09 -4.58 -12.92
CA CYS A 182 1.12 -5.95 -12.38
C CYS A 182 2.49 -6.52 -12.06
N GLU A 183 3.41 -5.62 -11.72
CA GLU A 183 4.74 -5.96 -11.20
C GLU A 183 4.80 -5.83 -9.67
N ALA A 184 3.90 -5.04 -9.08
CA ALA A 184 3.74 -4.87 -7.63
C ALA A 184 2.29 -5.01 -7.17
N GLY A 185 2.11 -5.18 -5.86
CA GLY A 185 0.83 -5.45 -5.20
C GLY A 185 0.40 -6.90 -5.30
N ASP A 186 -0.50 -7.31 -4.41
CA ASP A 186 -0.89 -8.71 -4.27
C ASP A 186 -2.39 -8.91 -4.44
N ARG A 187 -2.77 -9.81 -5.36
CA ARG A 187 -4.16 -10.17 -5.65
C ARG A 187 -4.78 -11.04 -4.56
N ASN A 188 -3.98 -11.67 -3.71
CA ASN A 188 -4.46 -12.42 -2.56
C ASN A 188 -4.65 -11.53 -1.33
N LEU A 189 -4.18 -10.29 -1.38
CA LEU A 189 -4.31 -9.30 -0.32
C LEU A 189 -5.49 -8.35 -0.59
N VAL A 190 -6.57 -8.86 -1.18
CA VAL A 190 -7.76 -8.08 -1.47
C VAL A 190 -8.99 -8.99 -1.47
N ASN A 191 -10.13 -8.43 -1.09
CA ASN A 191 -11.44 -9.03 -1.29
C ASN A 191 -12.30 -7.99 -2.05
N PRO A 192 -12.97 -8.32 -3.16
CA PRO A 192 -13.77 -7.36 -3.92
C PRO A 192 -14.81 -6.58 -3.11
N GLU A 193 -15.34 -7.19 -2.03
CA GLU A 193 -16.35 -6.57 -1.17
C GLU A 193 -15.84 -5.35 -0.40
N ILE A 194 -14.52 -5.23 -0.19
CA ILE A 194 -13.95 -4.11 0.57
C ILE A 194 -14.16 -2.76 -0.14
N PHE A 195 -14.34 -2.78 -1.46
CA PHE A 195 -14.57 -1.56 -2.26
C PHE A 195 -16.00 -1.04 -2.14
N VAL A 196 -16.94 -1.89 -1.72
CA VAL A 196 -18.36 -1.55 -1.59
C VAL A 196 -18.82 -1.43 -0.14
N SER A 197 -18.16 -2.10 0.80
CA SER A 197 -18.57 -2.19 2.20
C SER A 197 -17.44 -1.89 3.18
N ALA A 198 -17.64 -0.86 4.02
CA ALA A 198 -16.72 -0.56 5.12
C ALA A 198 -16.68 -1.69 6.16
N GLN A 199 -17.77 -2.43 6.34
CA GLN A 199 -17.82 -3.60 7.20
C GLN A 199 -16.94 -4.72 6.64
N ALA A 200 -17.00 -4.98 5.33
CA ALA A 200 -16.15 -5.97 4.67
C ALA A 200 -14.67 -5.58 4.78
N LEU A 201 -14.34 -4.28 4.64
CA LEU A 201 -12.97 -3.79 4.86
C LEU A 201 -12.49 -4.03 6.30
N GLY A 202 -13.33 -3.78 7.30
CA GLY A 202 -13.01 -4.06 8.71
C GLY A 202 -12.79 -5.55 8.98
N GLN A 203 -13.67 -6.42 8.45
CA GLN A 203 -13.53 -7.88 8.58
C GLN A 203 -12.28 -8.40 7.87
N PHE A 204 -12.00 -7.90 6.66
CA PHE A 204 -10.78 -8.21 5.93
C PHE A 204 -9.53 -7.81 6.73
N ALA A 205 -9.52 -6.60 7.30
CA ALA A 205 -8.42 -6.10 8.11
C ALA A 205 -8.18 -6.97 9.36
N GLU A 206 -9.23 -7.42 10.05
CA GLU A 206 -9.10 -8.39 11.14
C GLU A 206 -8.53 -9.73 10.66
N GLY A 207 -8.94 -10.19 9.48
CA GLY A 207 -8.40 -11.38 8.82
C GLY A 207 -6.89 -11.31 8.55
N LEU A 208 -6.35 -10.11 8.30
CA LEU A 208 -4.90 -9.90 8.15
C LEU A 208 -4.12 -10.30 9.40
N ARG A 209 -4.74 -10.41 10.58
CA ARG A 209 -4.04 -10.85 11.81
C ARG A 209 -3.43 -12.24 11.67
N VAL A 210 -4.05 -13.11 10.89
CA VAL A 210 -3.57 -14.49 10.66
C VAL A 210 -2.64 -14.48 9.44
N PRO A 211 -1.37 -14.94 9.56
CA PRO A 211 -0.51 -15.17 8.42
C PRO A 211 -1.20 -16.09 7.42
N SER A 212 -1.44 -15.62 6.21
CA SER A 212 -2.21 -16.36 5.20
C SER A 212 -1.41 -17.58 4.72
N ALA A 213 -1.67 -18.76 5.28
CA ALA A 213 -1.46 -20.02 4.60
C ALA A 213 -2.79 -20.42 3.95
N LEU A 214 -2.90 -20.20 2.63
CA LEU A 214 -4.05 -20.50 1.78
C LEU A 214 -5.38 -19.80 2.14
N ALA A 215 -5.75 -18.80 1.32
CA ALA A 215 -7.16 -18.58 1.00
C ALA A 215 -7.54 -19.56 -0.13
N ILE A 216 -8.00 -20.77 0.21
CA ILE A 216 -8.75 -21.57 -0.77
C ILE A 216 -10.07 -20.84 -0.94
N SER A 217 -10.20 -20.10 -2.04
CA SER A 217 -11.50 -19.63 -2.49
C SER A 217 -12.20 -20.82 -3.14
N LEU A 218 -13.10 -21.48 -2.40
CA LEU A 218 -14.06 -22.43 -2.97
C LEU A 218 -15.08 -21.62 -3.76
N TRP A 219 -14.78 -21.35 -5.01
CA TRP A 219 -15.80 -21.06 -6.01
C TRP A 219 -16.17 -22.39 -6.67
N ASP A 220 -17.48 -22.64 -6.78
CA ASP A 220 -18.13 -23.80 -7.43
C ASP A 220 -18.27 -25.10 -6.62
N LEU A 221 -19.21 -25.10 -5.67
CA LEU A 221 -19.97 -26.32 -5.34
C LEU A 221 -21.44 -25.98 -5.06
N GLU A 222 -22.14 -25.49 -6.08
CA GLU A 222 -23.59 -25.71 -6.20
C GLU A 222 -23.90 -26.13 -7.65
N LYS A 223 -24.13 -27.44 -7.82
CA LYS A 223 -24.95 -28.00 -8.91
C LYS A 223 -26.18 -28.62 -8.28
#